data_AF-A0A061N5W6-F1
#
_entry.id   AF-A0A061N5W6-F1
#
_cell.length_a   1.000
_cell.length_b   1.000
_cell.length_c   1.000
_cell.angle_alpha   90.00
_cell.angle_beta   90.00
_cell.angle_gamma   90.00
#
_symmetry.space_group_name_H-M   'P 1'
#
loop_
_entity.id
_entity.type
_entity.pdbx_description
1 polymer ?
#
loop_
_entity_poly.entity_id
_entity_poly.type
_entity_poly.pdbx_seq_one_letter_code
_entity_poly.pdbx_strand_id
1 'polypeptide(L)'
;MIIAPAYPKAGRLTKEGFHYVHDQLLHYTEVRTDPKTPVYESHIPTLLTQQLNQVVNHIRPSLYENSVQWEEEVERLLTTSPFVVCDATSDEELQKNRNASLYPTVSYTLGRFSRAN
;
A
#
# COMPACT_ATOMS: atom_id res chain seq x y z
N MET A 1 -3.13 6.11 9.28
CA MET A 1 -2.93 6.47 7.87
C MET A 1 -2.96 5.20 7.05
N ILE A 2 -3.83 5.17 6.05
CA ILE A 2 -3.95 4.04 5.13
C ILE A 2 -3.16 4.35 3.86
N ILE A 3 -2.36 3.38 3.41
CA ILE A 3 -1.49 3.49 2.25
C ILE A 3 -1.88 2.40 1.26
N ALA A 4 -2.44 2.79 0.13
CA ALA A 4 -2.81 1.88 -0.96
C ALA A 4 -1.96 2.24 -2.20
N PRO A 5 -0.82 1.57 -2.44
CA PRO A 5 0.07 1.90 -3.55
C PRO A 5 -0.41 1.36 -4.90
N ALA A 6 -1.33 0.39 -4.90
CA ALA A 6 -1.88 -0.17 -6.11
C ALA A 6 -2.60 0.89 -6.96
N TYR A 7 -2.41 0.80 -8.27
CA TYR A 7 -3.19 1.50 -9.28
C TYR A 7 -3.37 0.58 -10.50
N PRO A 8 -4.31 -0.39 -10.43
CA PRO A 8 -4.44 -1.49 -11.38
C PRO A 8 -4.60 -1.04 -12.83
N LYS A 9 -5.33 0.05 -13.09
CA LYS A 9 -5.46 0.64 -14.43
C LYS A 9 -4.11 1.02 -15.08
N ALA A 10 -3.08 1.28 -14.28
CA ALA A 10 -1.73 1.58 -14.74
C ALA A 10 -0.77 0.39 -14.58
N GLY A 11 -1.30 -0.83 -14.44
CA GLY A 11 -0.51 -2.05 -14.25
C GLY A 11 0.19 -2.14 -12.89
N ARG A 12 -0.23 -1.35 -11.90
CA ARG A 12 0.39 -1.33 -10.56
C ARG A 12 -0.44 -2.10 -9.56
N LEU A 13 0.09 -3.19 -9.02
CA LEU A 13 -0.63 -4.09 -8.12
C LEU A 13 0.14 -4.24 -6.81
N THR A 14 -0.56 -4.48 -5.71
CA THR A 14 0.07 -4.83 -4.43
C THR A 14 -0.52 -6.13 -3.91
N LYS A 15 0.34 -7.12 -3.68
CA LYS A 15 -0.04 -8.47 -3.26
C LYS A 15 0.92 -8.96 -2.19
N GLU A 16 0.39 -9.39 -1.06
CA GLU A 16 1.14 -9.81 0.13
C GLU A 16 2.18 -8.75 0.53
N GLY A 17 1.82 -7.46 0.40
CA GLY A 17 2.70 -6.33 0.70
C GLY A 17 3.73 -6.01 -0.38
N PHE A 18 3.93 -6.88 -1.37
CA PHE A 18 4.82 -6.65 -2.51
C PHE A 18 4.13 -5.84 -3.60
N HIS A 19 4.81 -4.80 -4.07
CA HIS A 19 4.33 -3.99 -5.18
C HIS A 19 4.92 -4.42 -6.52
N TYR A 20 4.06 -4.47 -7.52
CA TYR A 20 4.35 -4.89 -8.89
C TYR A 20 3.99 -3.78 -9.86
N VAL A 21 4.77 -3.66 -10.94
CA VAL A 21 4.49 -2.81 -12.09
C VAL A 21 4.58 -3.68 -13.34
N HIS A 22 3.47 -3.83 -14.06
CA HIS A 22 3.33 -4.72 -15.21
C HIS A 22 3.85 -6.15 -14.91
N ASP A 23 3.35 -6.75 -13.83
CA ASP A 23 3.70 -8.10 -13.32
C ASP A 23 5.15 -8.30 -12.86
N GLN A 24 5.97 -7.26 -12.90
CA GLN A 24 7.34 -7.29 -12.41
C GLN A 24 7.43 -6.63 -11.03
N LEU A 25 8.16 -7.24 -10.08
CA LEU A 25 8.40 -6.60 -8.78
C LEU A 25 9.02 -5.22 -8.98
N LEU A 26 8.60 -4.27 -8.16
CA LEU A 26 8.98 -2.86 -8.25
C LEU A 26 10.51 -2.65 -8.37
N HIS A 27 11.32 -3.40 -7.62
CA HIS A 27 12.78 -3.23 -7.63
C HIS A 27 13.46 -3.85 -8.85
N TYR A 28 12.71 -4.52 -9.74
CA TYR A 28 13.21 -5.02 -11.02
C TYR A 28 12.80 -4.13 -12.20
N THR A 29 12.02 -3.06 -12.00
CA THR A 29 11.64 -2.13 -13.06
C THR A 29 12.61 -0.95 -13.17
N GLU A 30 12.36 -0.01 -14.09
CA GLU A 30 13.16 1.20 -14.28
C GLU A 30 13.33 2.05 -13.00
N VAL A 31 12.42 1.89 -12.05
CA VAL A 31 12.43 2.57 -10.74
C VAL A 31 13.69 2.25 -9.93
N ARG A 32 14.25 1.04 -10.09
CA ARG A 32 15.51 0.66 -9.42
C ARG A 32 16.67 1.58 -9.79
N THR A 33 16.66 2.08 -11.02
CA THR A 33 17.73 2.90 -11.60
C THR A 33 17.35 4.38 -11.68
N ASP A 34 16.25 4.79 -11.06
CA ASP A 34 15.86 6.19 -11.04
C ASP A 34 16.99 7.05 -10.44
N PRO A 35 17.44 8.11 -11.14
CA PRO A 35 18.61 8.89 -10.71
C PRO A 35 18.36 9.71 -9.43
N LYS A 36 17.11 9.89 -9.02
CA LYS A 36 16.73 10.70 -7.85
C LYS A 36 16.29 9.83 -6.68
N THR A 37 15.48 8.81 -6.95
CA THR A 37 14.83 7.98 -5.93
C THR A 37 14.86 6.51 -6.35
N PRO A 38 16.06 5.89 -6.42
CA PRO A 38 16.15 4.48 -6.76
C PRO A 38 15.48 3.63 -5.66
N VAL A 39 14.65 2.67 -6.05
CA VAL A 39 13.97 1.76 -5.10
C VAL A 39 14.49 0.34 -5.26
N TYR A 40 15.01 -0.21 -4.16
CA TYR A 40 15.61 -1.54 -4.11
C TYR A 40 14.75 -2.59 -3.38
N GLU A 41 13.66 -2.16 -2.76
CA GLU A 41 12.73 -2.99 -1.99
C GLU A 41 11.35 -2.94 -2.63
N SER A 42 10.72 -4.10 -2.81
CA SER A 42 9.35 -4.20 -3.34
C SER A 42 8.31 -4.47 -2.29
N HIS A 43 8.70 -5.01 -1.13
CA HIS A 43 7.83 -5.14 0.02
C HIS A 43 7.61 -3.77 0.67
N ILE A 44 6.46 -3.16 0.39
CA ILE A 44 6.15 -1.78 0.78
C ILE A 44 6.19 -1.57 2.29
N PRO A 45 5.67 -2.47 3.15
CA PRO A 45 5.82 -2.31 4.60
C PRO A 45 7.29 -2.22 5.03
N THR A 46 8.17 -3.08 4.49
CA THR A 46 9.61 -3.04 4.78
C THR A 46 10.24 -1.73 4.32
N LEU A 47 9.96 -1.32 3.07
CA LEU A 47 10.47 -0.08 2.48
C LEU A 47 10.08 1.14 3.34
N LEU A 48 8.80 1.23 3.71
CA LEU A 48 8.29 2.36 4.48
C LEU A 48 8.79 2.32 5.93
N THR A 49 8.93 1.15 6.54
CA THR A 49 9.53 1.04 7.87
C THR A 49 10.96 1.55 7.89
N GLN A 50 11.76 1.25 6.86
CA GLN A 50 13.12 1.77 6.73
C GLN A 50 13.14 3.30 6.53
N GLN A 51 12.23 3.83 5.71
CA GLN A 51 12.18 5.27 5.40
C GLN A 51 11.63 6.13 6.54
N LEU A 52 10.67 5.61 7.29
CA LEU A 52 9.97 6.33 8.36
C LEU A 52 10.59 6.07 9.74
N ASN A 53 11.44 5.04 9.87
CA ASN A 53 11.94 4.53 11.14
C ASN A 53 10.80 4.22 12.13
N GLN A 54 9.68 3.69 11.61
CA GLN A 54 8.48 3.31 12.36
C GLN A 54 7.92 2.01 11.78
N VAL A 55 7.32 1.17 12.64
CA VAL A 55 6.63 -0.05 12.18
C VAL A 55 5.52 0.34 11.21
N VAL A 56 5.36 -0.39 10.12
CA VAL A 56 4.26 -0.22 9.17
C VAL A 56 3.49 -1.53 9.12
N ASN A 57 2.23 -1.48 9.52
CA ASN A 57 1.35 -2.65 9.48
C ASN A 57 0.93 -2.94 8.04
N HIS A 58 0.45 -4.15 7.81
CA HIS A 58 0.02 -4.63 6.51
C HIS A 58 -1.28 -5.40 6.64
N ILE A 59 -2.16 -5.27 5.65
CA ILE A 59 -3.44 -5.94 5.59
C ILE A 59 -3.76 -6.32 4.13
N ARG A 60 -4.39 -7.49 3.95
CA ARG A 60 -4.72 -8.05 2.64
C ARG A 60 -6.22 -8.36 2.51
N PRO A 61 -6.82 -8.21 1.31
CA PRO A 61 -8.22 -8.49 1.02
C PRO A 61 -8.76 -9.82 1.57
N SER A 62 -7.94 -10.87 1.57
CA SER A 62 -8.36 -12.19 2.01
C SER A 62 -8.57 -12.34 3.53
N LEU A 63 -8.26 -11.32 4.34
CA LEU A 63 -8.43 -11.36 5.80
C LEU A 63 -9.82 -10.92 6.26
N TYR A 64 -10.67 -10.44 5.36
CA TYR A 64 -12.00 -9.91 5.68
C TYR A 64 -12.99 -10.24 4.58
N GLU A 65 -14.24 -10.49 4.97
CA GLU A 65 -15.31 -10.87 4.04
C GLU A 65 -16.18 -9.67 3.64
N ASN A 66 -16.17 -8.62 4.46
CA ASN A 66 -17.01 -7.44 4.31
C ASN A 66 -16.32 -6.18 4.86
N SER A 67 -16.93 -5.01 4.63
CA SER A 67 -16.36 -3.72 5.03
C SER A 67 -16.27 -3.52 6.54
N VAL A 68 -17.16 -4.13 7.33
CA VAL A 68 -17.16 -3.99 8.79
C VAL A 68 -15.93 -4.69 9.39
N GLN A 69 -15.70 -5.95 9.00
CA GLN A 69 -14.50 -6.70 9.44
C GLN A 69 -13.20 -6.01 9.03
N TRP A 70 -13.19 -5.39 7.84
CA TRP A 70 -12.06 -4.59 7.40
C TRP A 70 -11.81 -3.39 8.30
N GLU A 71 -12.84 -2.61 8.61
CA GLU A 71 -12.74 -1.43 9.46
C GLU A 71 -12.23 -1.79 10.86
N GLU A 72 -12.79 -2.84 11.48
CA GLU A 72 -12.36 -3.36 12.78
C GLU A 72 -10.88 -3.78 12.78
N GLU A 73 -10.44 -4.47 11.72
CA GLU A 73 -9.05 -4.93 11.59
C GLU A 73 -8.10 -3.76 11.35
N VAL A 74 -8.46 -2.80 10.50
CA VAL A 74 -7.66 -1.59 10.27
C VAL A 74 -7.57 -0.76 11.54
N GLU A 75 -8.67 -0.59 12.28
CA GLU A 75 -8.69 0.08 13.59
C GLU A 75 -7.73 -0.59 14.57
N ARG A 76 -7.81 -1.92 14.67
CA ARG A 76 -6.92 -2.72 15.52
C ARG A 76 -5.46 -2.49 15.15
N LEU A 77 -5.10 -2.56 13.87
CA LEU A 77 -3.73 -2.31 13.41
C LEU A 77 -3.29 -0.87 13.69
N LEU A 78 -4.17 0.12 13.54
CA LEU A 78 -3.85 1.51 13.80
C LEU A 78 -3.53 1.79 15.28
N THR A 79 -3.91 0.91 16.21
CA THR A 79 -3.53 1.02 17.63
C THR A 79 -2.04 0.75 17.88
N THR A 80 -1.37 -0.01 17.02
CA THR A 80 0.05 -0.39 17.20
C THR A 80 0.99 0.43 16.32
N SER A 81 0.50 0.95 15.19
CA SER A 81 1.24 1.86 14.33
C SER A 81 0.30 2.80 13.58
N PRO A 82 0.67 4.08 13.37
CA PRO A 82 -0.12 4.99 12.56
C PRO A 82 -0.14 4.65 11.06
N PHE A 83 0.54 3.60 10.59
CA PHE A 83 0.64 3.26 9.17
C PHE A 83 0.15 1.84 8.89
N VAL A 84 -0.76 1.72 7.93
CA VAL A 84 -1.24 0.44 7.40
C VAL A 84 -1.14 0.46 5.88
N VAL A 85 -0.43 -0.52 5.30
CA VAL A 85 -0.39 -0.76 3.86
C VAL A 85 -1.48 -1.75 3.49
N CYS A 86 -2.25 -1.42 2.46
CA CYS A 86 -3.34 -2.24 1.96
C CYS A 86 -2.99 -2.82 0.58
N ASP A 87 -3.16 -4.12 0.45
CA ASP A 87 -3.10 -4.78 -0.85
C ASP A 87 -4.29 -4.38 -1.73
N ALA A 88 -4.05 -4.43 -3.04
CA ALA A 88 -5.09 -4.43 -4.06
C ALA A 88 -4.50 -4.86 -5.41
N THR A 89 -5.24 -5.73 -6.08
CA THR A 89 -4.97 -6.30 -7.41
C THR A 89 -6.03 -5.90 -8.42
N SER A 90 -7.10 -5.24 -7.98
CA SER A 90 -8.18 -4.73 -8.84
C SER A 90 -8.72 -3.40 -8.33
N ASP A 91 -9.38 -2.65 -9.20
CA ASP A 91 -10.05 -1.41 -8.81
C ASP A 91 -11.18 -1.67 -7.80
N GLU A 92 -11.82 -2.84 -7.86
CA GLU A 92 -12.84 -3.25 -6.89
C GLU A 92 -12.25 -3.37 -5.48
N GLU A 93 -11.07 -4.00 -5.36
CA GLU A 93 -10.33 -4.08 -4.09
C GLU A 93 -9.89 -2.68 -3.61
N LEU A 94 -9.47 -1.79 -4.51
CA LEU A 94 -9.21 -0.40 -4.15
C LEU A 94 -10.46 0.33 -3.65
N GLN A 95 -11.65 0.08 -4.23
CA GLN A 95 -12.89 0.68 -3.74
C GLN A 95 -13.28 0.13 -2.38
N LYS A 96 -13.05 -1.16 -2.11
CA LYS A 96 -13.22 -1.74 -0.76
C LYS A 96 -12.32 -1.04 0.25
N ASN A 97 -11.06 -0.76 -0.12
CA ASN A 97 -10.14 0.00 0.72
C ASN A 97 -10.59 1.47 0.92
N ARG A 98 -11.18 2.10 -0.11
CA ARG A 98 -11.66 3.49 -0.08
C ARG A 98 -12.92 3.66 0.77
N ASN A 99 -13.82 2.68 0.77
CA ASN A 99 -15.06 2.74 1.57
C ASN A 99 -14.79 2.80 3.08
N ALA A 100 -13.59 2.40 3.54
CA ALA A 100 -13.09 2.69 4.88
C ALA A 100 -12.67 4.17 5.08
N SER A 101 -13.36 5.09 4.40
CA SER A 101 -13.09 6.52 4.26
C SER A 101 -13.06 7.30 5.58
N LEU A 102 -13.24 6.64 6.73
CA LEU A 102 -12.94 7.19 8.04
C LEU A 102 -11.47 7.59 8.19
N TYR A 103 -10.58 7.07 7.34
CA TYR A 103 -9.15 7.40 7.37
C TYR A 103 -8.67 8.08 6.09
N PRO A 104 -7.84 9.14 6.20
CA PRO A 104 -7.19 9.73 5.04
C PRO A 104 -6.31 8.68 4.34
N THR A 105 -6.64 8.39 3.09
CA THR A 105 -5.88 7.49 2.21
C THR A 105 -4.87 8.30 1.41
N VAL A 106 -3.62 7.84 1.38
CA VAL A 106 -2.53 8.50 0.67
C VAL A 106 -1.96 7.54 -0.36
N SER A 107 -1.82 8.01 -1.61
CA SER A 107 -1.08 7.30 -2.63
C SER A 107 0.41 7.53 -2.41
N TYR A 108 1.16 6.45 -2.22
CA TYR A 108 2.61 6.51 -2.17
C TYR A 108 3.17 6.48 -3.58
N THR A 109 3.76 7.58 -4.05
CA THR A 109 4.52 7.62 -5.29
C THR A 109 6.00 7.61 -4.91
N LEU A 110 6.66 6.47 -5.12
CA LEU A 110 8.12 6.25 -5.06
C LEU A 110 8.93 7.46 -4.56
N GLY A 111 9.12 7.53 -3.23
CA GLY A 111 9.87 8.60 -2.57
C GLY A 111 9.07 9.81 -2.05
N ARG A 112 7.76 9.90 -2.34
CA ARG A 112 6.86 10.95 -1.80
C ARG A 112 5.43 10.45 -1.56
N PHE A 113 4.87 10.86 -0.43
CA PHE A 113 3.44 10.77 -0.16
C PHE A 113 2.67 11.83 -0.95
N SER A 114 1.61 11.42 -1.66
CA SER A 114 0.68 12.30 -2.35
C SER A 114 -0.74 11.97 -1.90
N ARG A 115 -1.55 12.96 -1.49
CA ARG A 115 -2.97 12.71 -1.18
C ARG A 115 -3.65 12.19 -2.45
N ALA A 116 -4.39 11.08 -2.32
CA ALA A 116 -5.25 10.61 -3.39
C ALA A 116 -6.47 11.54 -3.44
N ASN A 117 -6.71 12.19 -4.59
CA ASN A 117 -7.94 12.95 -4.84
C ASN A 117 -9.12 12.00 -5.17
#